data_AF-A0A1I8C0Q3-F1
#
_entry.id   AF-A0A1I8C0Q3-F1
#
_cell.length_a   1.000
_cell.length_b   1.000
_cell.length_c   1.000
_cell.angle_alpha   90.00
_cell.angle_beta   90.00
_cell.angle_gamma   90.00
#
_symmetry.space_group_name_H-M   'P 1'
#
loop_
_entity.id
_entity.type
_entity.pdbx_description
1 polymer ?
#
loop_
_entity_poly.entity_id
_entity_poly.type
_entity_poly.pdbx_seq_one_letter_code
_entity_poly.pdbx_strand_id
1 'polypeptide(L)'
;MFFSPTLFTLKSVGVVLHIFCVTSGGSDGNGLIRIKEVRKSANAYGIPNERVHILDPNEKIFVDGFVEWNITSLANVLLERIKEPPKGIITFDEWGVSGHPNHINCFKTIKLINKQLKNIKIFALQSVPLWRKYLGIFDVYLTELLEGDKQIVYITWSGPTRQKIFKIKLIFFNFQCLQNND
;
A
#
# COMPACT_ATOMS: atom_id res chain seq x y z
N MET A 1 -6.79 -1.57 3.98
CA MET A 1 -7.15 -1.42 2.55
C MET A 1 -5.91 -1.40 1.67
N PHE A 2 -6.12 -1.44 0.36
CA PHE A 2 -5.17 -1.74 -0.71
C PHE A 2 -4.34 -3.00 -0.51
N PHE A 3 -3.35 -2.97 0.35
CA PHE A 3 -2.36 -4.03 0.47
C PHE A 3 -2.79 -5.23 1.31
N SER A 4 -4.08 -5.37 1.66
CA SER A 4 -4.57 -6.38 2.60
C SER A 4 -4.23 -7.83 2.19
N PRO A 5 -4.61 -8.33 1.00
CA PRO A 5 -4.18 -9.66 0.52
C PRO A 5 -2.64 -9.84 0.46
N THR A 6 -1.92 -8.77 0.12
CA THR A 6 -0.44 -8.74 0.07
C THR A 6 0.17 -8.92 1.45
N LEU A 7 -0.30 -8.14 2.44
CA LEU A 7 0.16 -8.22 3.82
C LEU A 7 -0.10 -9.61 4.39
N PHE A 8 -1.27 -10.18 4.13
CA PHE A 8 -1.60 -11.54 4.56
C PHE A 8 -0.63 -12.59 3.97
N THR A 9 -0.38 -12.52 2.66
CA THR A 9 0.52 -13.43 1.96
C THR A 9 1.96 -13.31 2.45
N LEU A 10 2.46 -12.08 2.64
CA LEU A 10 3.82 -11.85 3.14
C LEU A 10 4.00 -12.31 4.58
N LYS A 11 2.94 -12.16 5.39
CA LYS A 11 2.93 -12.68 6.76
C LYS A 11 2.97 -14.21 6.78
N SER A 12 2.14 -14.89 5.98
CA SER A 12 2.00 -16.36 6.02
C SER A 12 3.29 -17.12 5.68
N VAL A 13 4.22 -16.42 5.04
CA VAL A 13 5.53 -16.92 4.62
C VAL A 13 6.70 -16.32 5.41
N GLY A 14 6.40 -15.63 6.53
CA GLY A 14 7.39 -15.20 7.52
C GLY A 14 8.16 -13.91 7.18
N VAL A 15 7.66 -13.07 6.27
CA VAL A 15 8.29 -11.77 6.00
C VAL A 15 8.00 -10.82 7.16
N VAL A 16 9.06 -10.16 7.66
CA VAL A 16 8.93 -9.08 8.64
C VAL A 16 8.45 -7.82 7.94
N LEU A 17 7.31 -7.30 8.39
CA LEU A 17 6.64 -6.16 7.77
C LEU A 17 6.76 -4.91 8.65
N HIS A 18 6.97 -3.77 7.98
CA HIS A 18 6.87 -2.44 8.55
C HIS A 18 5.86 -1.62 7.74
N ILE A 19 5.10 -0.77 8.41
CA ILE A 19 4.15 0.15 7.78
C ILE A 19 4.63 1.57 8.03
N PHE A 20 4.73 2.34 6.95
CA PHE A 20 5.03 3.76 6.99
C PHE A 20 3.83 4.53 6.46
N CYS A 21 3.13 5.22 7.36
CA CYS A 21 2.05 6.14 7.03
C CYS A 21 2.60 7.57 7.11
N VAL A 22 2.46 8.34 6.03
CA VAL A 22 3.00 9.69 5.97
C VAL A 22 2.23 10.62 6.91
N THR A 23 0.91 10.63 6.80
CA THR A 23 -0.01 11.48 7.55
C THR A 23 -0.84 10.67 8.56
N SER A 24 -1.62 11.37 9.37
CA SER A 24 -2.62 10.75 10.25
C SER A 24 -3.91 10.38 9.52
N GLY A 25 -4.08 10.82 8.28
CA GLY A 25 -5.35 10.75 7.56
C GLY A 25 -6.35 11.74 8.14
N GLY A 26 -5.92 12.90 8.62
CA GLY A 26 -6.71 13.80 9.45
C GLY A 26 -7.44 14.91 8.69
N SER A 27 -7.57 14.82 7.36
CA SER A 27 -8.23 15.85 6.53
C SER A 27 -9.67 16.18 6.94
N ASP A 28 -10.34 15.25 7.62
CA ASP A 28 -11.70 15.38 8.17
C ASP A 28 -11.74 15.57 9.70
N GLY A 29 -10.59 15.80 10.33
CA GLY A 29 -10.45 15.94 11.79
C GLY A 29 -10.31 14.62 12.56
N ASN A 30 -10.38 13.46 11.90
CA ASN A 30 -10.37 12.15 12.56
C ASN A 30 -8.97 11.51 12.70
N GLY A 31 -7.89 12.27 12.51
CA GLY A 31 -6.52 11.76 12.43
C GLY A 31 -6.09 10.93 13.65
N LEU A 32 -6.40 11.39 14.87
CA LEU A 32 -6.06 10.67 16.11
C LEU A 32 -6.78 9.32 16.23
N ILE A 33 -8.01 9.23 15.73
CA ILE A 33 -8.80 7.99 15.71
C ILE A 33 -8.19 7.04 14.68
N ARG A 34 -7.91 7.54 13.46
CA ARG A 34 -7.33 6.75 12.35
C ARG A 34 -5.94 6.20 12.67
N ILE A 35 -5.12 6.92 13.45
CA ILE A 35 -3.85 6.39 13.98
C ILE A 35 -4.08 5.16 14.89
N LYS A 36 -5.11 5.17 15.72
CA LYS A 36 -5.46 4.01 16.57
C LYS A 36 -5.99 2.86 15.71
N GLU A 37 -6.83 3.17 14.73
CA GLU A 37 -7.40 2.18 13.81
C GLU A 37 -6.33 1.49 12.96
N VAL A 38 -5.37 2.23 12.40
CA VAL A 38 -4.30 1.64 11.58
C VAL A 38 -3.40 0.73 12.40
N ARG A 39 -3.09 1.10 13.66
CA ARG A 39 -2.34 0.25 14.59
C ARG A 39 -3.11 -1.02 14.95
N LYS A 40 -4.39 -0.88 15.29
CA LYS A 40 -5.26 -2.04 15.57
C LYS A 40 -5.38 -2.96 14.35
N SER A 41 -5.51 -2.38 13.16
CA SER A 41 -5.57 -3.13 11.90
C SER A 41 -4.25 -3.86 11.62
N ALA A 42 -3.11 -3.19 11.79
CA ALA A 42 -1.79 -3.79 11.63
C ALA A 42 -1.57 -4.96 12.60
N ASN A 43 -2.01 -4.81 13.85
CA ASN A 43 -1.94 -5.86 14.86
C ASN A 43 -2.74 -7.12 14.45
N ALA A 44 -3.91 -6.97 13.81
CA ALA A 44 -4.67 -8.10 13.26
C ALA A 44 -3.87 -8.86 12.18
N TYR A 45 -2.97 -8.18 11.45
CA TYR A 45 -2.00 -8.82 10.54
C TYR A 45 -0.74 -9.33 11.23
N GLY A 46 -0.66 -9.31 12.56
CA GLY A 46 0.52 -9.72 13.33
C GLY A 46 1.71 -8.75 13.21
N ILE A 47 1.45 -7.50 12.80
CA ILE A 47 2.47 -6.45 12.74
C ILE A 47 2.42 -5.70 14.08
N PRO A 48 3.52 -5.71 14.86
CA PRO A 48 3.53 -5.06 16.17
C PRO A 48 3.59 -3.52 16.02
N ASN A 49 3.09 -2.79 17.02
CA ASN A 49 2.91 -1.33 16.94
C ASN A 49 4.22 -0.56 16.70
N GLU A 50 5.34 -1.11 17.17
CA GLU A 50 6.68 -0.54 17.02
C GLU A 50 7.13 -0.50 15.54
N ARG A 51 6.50 -1.31 14.68
CA ARG A 51 6.73 -1.35 13.23
C ARG A 51 5.68 -0.58 12.43
N VAL A 52 4.79 0.14 13.11
CA VAL A 52 3.81 1.05 12.49
C VAL A 52 4.26 2.49 12.74
N HIS A 53 4.87 3.08 11.72
CA HIS A 53 5.48 4.39 11.77
C HIS A 53 4.52 5.43 11.16
N ILE A 54 4.05 6.36 11.97
CA ILE A 54 3.40 7.58 11.49
C ILE A 54 4.49 8.65 11.40
N LEU A 55 4.72 9.20 10.20
CA LEU A 55 5.82 10.13 9.96
C LEU A 55 5.49 11.54 10.46
N ASP A 56 4.30 12.03 10.13
CA ASP A 56 3.80 13.32 10.54
C ASP A 56 2.39 13.21 11.15
N PRO A 57 2.29 12.73 12.41
CA PRO A 57 1.01 12.48 13.06
C PRO A 57 0.19 13.74 13.35
N ASN A 58 0.81 14.92 13.30
CA ASN A 58 0.15 16.21 13.50
C ASN A 58 0.00 17.01 12.19
N GLU A 59 0.39 16.42 11.04
CA GLU A 59 0.25 17.00 9.70
C GLU A 59 0.85 18.42 9.56
N LYS A 60 1.99 18.66 10.22
CA LYS A 60 2.69 19.95 10.20
C LYS A 60 3.47 20.19 8.91
N ILE A 61 3.95 19.12 8.28
CA ILE A 61 4.80 19.09 7.09
C ILE A 61 4.02 18.52 5.91
N PHE A 62 3.25 17.46 6.15
CA PHE A 62 2.45 16.76 5.15
C PHE A 62 0.99 16.79 5.55
N VAL A 63 0.21 17.59 4.83
CA VAL A 63 -1.24 17.71 5.04
C VAL A 63 -1.97 16.60 4.29
N ASP A 64 -2.86 15.88 4.96
CA ASP A 64 -3.68 14.86 4.31
C ASP A 64 -4.74 15.50 3.36
N GLY A 65 -5.19 14.73 2.37
CA GLY A 65 -6.15 15.19 1.36
C GLY A 65 -5.51 15.50 0.00
N PHE A 66 -6.20 16.30 -0.82
CA PHE A 66 -5.84 16.51 -2.23
C PHE A 66 -4.79 17.63 -2.41
N VAL A 67 -3.65 17.47 -1.73
CA VAL A 67 -2.57 18.45 -1.68
C VAL A 67 -1.26 17.80 -2.11
N GLU A 68 -0.46 18.48 -2.94
CA GLU A 68 0.86 17.99 -3.30
C GLU A 68 1.88 18.24 -2.19
N TRP A 69 2.69 17.22 -1.88
CA TRP A 69 3.77 17.34 -0.91
C TRP A 69 5.12 17.65 -1.55
N ASN A 70 6.01 18.27 -0.77
CA ASN A 70 7.41 18.41 -1.17
C ASN A 70 8.11 17.03 -1.12
N ILE A 71 8.44 16.49 -2.30
CA ILE A 71 9.01 15.14 -2.47
C ILE A 71 10.36 15.00 -1.76
N THR A 72 11.20 16.03 -1.83
CA THR A 72 12.52 16.06 -1.18
C THR A 72 12.40 16.04 0.34
N SER A 73 11.44 16.77 0.89
CA SER A 73 11.16 16.77 2.33
C SER A 73 10.71 15.39 2.80
N LEU A 74 9.80 14.75 2.07
CA LEU A 74 9.37 13.38 2.38
C LEU A 74 10.51 12.37 2.24
N ALA A 75 11.38 12.54 1.24
CA ALA A 75 12.57 11.71 1.07
C ALA A 75 13.49 11.79 2.29
N ASN A 76 13.79 13.00 2.76
CA ASN A 76 14.64 13.20 3.94
C ASN A 76 14.05 12.55 5.19
N VAL A 77 12.75 12.77 5.45
CA VAL A 77 12.04 12.16 6.59
C VAL A 77 12.05 10.63 6.52
N LEU A 78 11.84 10.06 5.33
CA LEU A 78 11.89 8.61 5.14
C LEU A 78 13.29 8.04 5.38
N LEU A 79 14.33 8.67 4.83
CA LEU A 79 15.71 8.23 5.01
C LEU A 79 16.15 8.31 6.47
N GLU A 80 15.72 9.34 7.20
CA GLU A 80 15.98 9.46 8.65
C GLU A 80 15.27 8.35 9.44
N ARG A 81 14.05 7.98 9.04
CA ARG A 81 13.26 6.96 9.77
C ARG A 81 13.69 5.53 9.43
N ILE A 82 14.17 5.27 8.21
CA ILE A 82 14.65 3.96 7.78
C ILE A 82 16.06 3.74 8.34
N LYS A 83 16.14 3.09 9.50
CA LYS A 83 17.43 2.77 10.15
C LYS A 83 18.24 1.74 9.36
N GLU A 84 17.56 0.77 8.75
CA GLU A 84 18.15 -0.29 7.94
C GLU A 84 17.39 -0.40 6.62
N PRO A 85 18.08 -0.48 5.47
CA PRO A 85 17.42 -0.55 4.17
C PRO A 85 16.62 -1.87 4.06
N PRO A 86 15.32 -1.82 3.71
CA PRO A 86 14.52 -3.03 3.57
C PRO A 86 14.92 -3.83 2.32
N LYS A 87 14.62 -5.14 2.30
CA LYS A 87 14.83 -5.96 1.08
C LYS A 87 13.85 -5.60 -0.04
N GLY A 88 12.71 -5.02 0.30
CA GLY A 88 11.73 -4.56 -0.67
C GLY A 88 10.78 -3.51 -0.11
N ILE A 89 10.24 -2.70 -1.00
CA ILE A 89 9.28 -1.64 -0.72
C ILE A 89 8.04 -1.89 -1.56
N ILE A 90 6.87 -1.74 -0.94
CA ILE A 90 5.57 -1.84 -1.62
C ILE A 90 4.90 -0.47 -1.51
N THR A 91 4.49 0.10 -2.63
CA THR A 91 3.87 1.43 -2.71
C THR A 91 2.85 1.50 -3.85
N PHE A 92 2.24 2.66 -4.07
CA PHE A 92 1.40 2.94 -5.24
C PHE A 92 2.26 3.23 -6.48
N ASP A 93 1.67 3.22 -7.67
CA ASP A 93 2.34 3.61 -8.91
C ASP A 93 2.24 5.13 -9.19
N GLU A 94 2.74 5.56 -10.35
CA GLU A 94 2.72 6.97 -10.79
C GLU A 94 1.31 7.58 -10.90
N TRP A 95 0.26 6.77 -10.97
CA TRP A 95 -1.13 7.21 -11.13
C TRP A 95 -1.92 7.22 -9.82
N GLY A 96 -1.36 6.66 -8.74
CA GLY A 96 -1.94 6.81 -7.40
C GLY A 96 -3.34 6.21 -7.22
N VAL A 97 -3.68 5.14 -7.95
CA VAL A 97 -4.95 4.38 -7.97
C VAL A 97 -6.15 5.14 -8.54
N SER A 98 -6.32 6.39 -8.13
CA SER A 98 -7.41 7.28 -8.49
C SER A 98 -6.90 8.70 -8.81
N GLY A 99 -5.60 8.86 -9.07
CA GLY A 99 -4.99 10.18 -9.25
C GLY A 99 -4.75 10.94 -7.94
N HIS A 100 -4.80 10.28 -6.79
CA HIS A 100 -4.68 10.97 -5.50
C HIS A 100 -3.24 11.48 -5.27
N PRO A 101 -3.01 12.78 -5.03
CA PRO A 101 -1.67 13.37 -4.87
C PRO A 101 -0.81 12.63 -3.85
N ASN A 102 -1.33 12.38 -2.64
CA ASN A 102 -0.61 11.66 -1.58
C ASN A 102 -0.02 10.31 -2.05
N HIS A 103 -0.76 9.53 -2.85
CA HIS A 103 -0.27 8.26 -3.40
C HIS A 103 0.84 8.48 -4.44
N ILE A 104 0.66 9.47 -5.31
CA ILE A 104 1.64 9.85 -6.35
C ILE A 104 2.93 10.38 -5.71
N ASN A 105 2.82 11.22 -4.68
CA ASN A 105 3.95 11.75 -3.92
C ASN A 105 4.74 10.61 -3.26
N CYS A 106 4.08 9.62 -2.66
CA CYS A 106 4.74 8.41 -2.14
C CYS A 106 5.54 7.68 -3.23
N PHE A 107 4.96 7.44 -4.41
CA PHE A 107 5.67 6.81 -5.52
C PHE A 107 6.89 7.62 -5.98
N LYS A 108 6.71 8.93 -6.20
CA LYS A 108 7.78 9.84 -6.63
C LYS A 108 8.92 9.89 -5.61
N THR A 109 8.60 9.91 -4.31
CA THR A 109 9.61 9.90 -3.25
C THR A 109 10.41 8.60 -3.23
N ILE A 110 9.76 7.43 -3.34
CA ILE A 110 10.48 6.15 -3.42
C ILE A 110 11.39 6.10 -4.64
N LYS A 111 10.94 6.60 -5.79
CA LYS A 111 11.75 6.70 -7.01
C LYS A 111 12.98 7.61 -6.81
N LEU A 112 12.83 8.72 -6.08
CA LEU A 112 13.92 9.65 -5.77
C LEU A 112 15.00 8.98 -4.90
N ILE A 113 14.59 8.28 -3.83
CA ILE A 113 15.54 7.67 -2.87
C ILE A 113 16.04 6.29 -3.30
N ASN A 114 15.51 5.70 -4.38
CA ASN A 114 15.89 4.37 -4.86
C ASN A 114 17.41 4.21 -5.06
N LYS A 115 18.09 5.25 -5.55
CA LYS A 115 19.56 5.20 -5.76
C LYS A 115 20.34 5.18 -4.44
N GLN A 116 19.80 5.78 -3.38
CA GLN A 116 20.42 5.81 -2.05
C GLN A 116 20.19 4.49 -1.32
N LEU A 117 19.05 3.87 -1.58
CA LEU A 117 18.65 2.57 -1.07
C LEU A 117 19.19 1.43 -1.96
N LYS A 118 20.47 1.09 -1.79
CA LYS A 118 21.13 0.03 -2.57
C LYS A 118 20.42 -1.33 -2.40
N ASN A 119 20.27 -2.07 -3.50
CA ASN A 119 19.76 -3.45 -3.55
C ASN A 119 18.32 -3.67 -3.06
N ILE A 120 17.43 -2.68 -3.20
CA ILE A 120 16.01 -2.81 -2.83
C ILE A 120 15.15 -3.18 -4.05
N LYS A 121 14.21 -4.10 -3.86
CA LYS A 121 13.14 -4.37 -4.85
C LYS A 121 11.93 -3.47 -4.60
N ILE A 122 11.51 -2.71 -5.59
CA ILE A 122 10.31 -1.86 -5.50
C ILE A 122 9.15 -2.55 -6.21
N PHE A 123 8.02 -2.67 -5.51
CA PHE A 123 6.75 -3.18 -6.03
C PHE A 123 5.72 -2.07 -5.96
N ALA A 124 5.12 -1.73 -7.10
CA ALA A 124 4.08 -0.71 -7.19
C ALA A 124 2.72 -1.35 -7.48
N LEU A 125 1.68 -0.89 -6.78
CA LEU A 125 0.30 -1.22 -7.11
C LEU A 125 -0.09 -0.47 -8.39
N GLN A 126 -0.16 -1.22 -9.50
CA GLN A 126 -0.57 -0.67 -10.79
C GLN A 126 -2.01 -0.16 -10.72
N SER A 127 -2.19 1.08 -11.15
CA SER A 127 -3.48 1.70 -11.36
C SER A 127 -4.14 1.09 -12.59
N VAL A 128 -5.38 0.64 -12.41
CA VAL A 128 -6.22 0.15 -13.51
C VAL A 128 -7.38 1.12 -13.73
N PRO A 129 -7.81 1.33 -14.99
CA PRO A 129 -8.93 2.21 -15.28
C PRO A 129 -10.21 1.73 -14.59
N LEU A 130 -11.11 2.66 -14.30
CA LEU A 130 -12.27 2.41 -13.44
C LEU A 130 -13.14 1.25 -13.94
N TRP A 131 -13.38 1.15 -15.26
CA TRP A 131 -14.16 0.07 -15.85
C TRP A 131 -13.59 -1.32 -15.56
N ARG A 132 -12.26 -1.47 -15.49
CA ARG A 132 -11.62 -2.75 -15.15
C ARG A 132 -11.87 -3.19 -13.71
N LYS A 133 -12.08 -2.24 -12.80
CA LYS A 133 -12.40 -2.54 -11.38
C LYS A 133 -13.77 -3.21 -11.22
N TYR A 134 -14.64 -3.13 -12.24
CA TYR A 134 -15.98 -3.72 -12.27
C TYR A 134 -16.09 -4.99 -13.11
N LEU A 135 -15.00 -5.44 -13.75
CA LEU A 135 -15.01 -6.68 -14.54
C LEU A 135 -15.00 -7.94 -13.68
N GLY A 136 -14.75 -7.82 -12.37
CA GLY A 136 -14.69 -8.96 -11.46
C GLY A 136 -13.69 -10.02 -11.94
N ILE A 137 -14.12 -11.28 -12.04
CA ILE A 137 -13.25 -12.37 -12.50
C ILE A 137 -12.75 -12.20 -13.94
N PHE A 138 -13.46 -11.43 -14.78
CA PHE A 138 -13.02 -11.16 -16.15
C PHE A 138 -11.78 -10.28 -16.24
N ASP A 139 -11.46 -9.51 -15.18
CA ASP A 139 -10.22 -8.74 -15.12
C ASP A 139 -8.98 -9.66 -15.08
N VAL A 140 -9.11 -10.89 -14.58
CA VAL A 140 -8.02 -11.89 -14.54
C VAL A 140 -7.57 -12.22 -15.96
N TYR A 141 -8.52 -12.62 -16.81
CA TYR A 141 -8.29 -12.98 -18.20
C TYR A 141 -7.81 -11.78 -19.03
N LEU A 142 -8.41 -10.60 -18.80
CA LEU A 142 -8.00 -9.38 -19.48
C LEU A 142 -6.57 -8.97 -19.09
N THR A 143 -6.18 -9.18 -17.83
CA THR A 143 -4.80 -8.92 -17.38
C THR A 143 -3.81 -9.85 -18.08
N GLU A 144 -4.14 -11.14 -18.18
CA GLU A 144 -3.29 -12.13 -18.86
C GLU A 144 -3.10 -11.78 -20.33
N LEU A 145 -4.18 -11.37 -21.01
CA LEU A 145 -4.16 -10.93 -22.40
C LEU A 145 -3.33 -9.66 -22.62
N LEU A 146 -3.44 -8.67 -21.74
CA LEU A 146 -2.81 -7.35 -21.91
C LEU A 146 -1.35 -7.30 -21.46
N GLU A 147 -0.95 -8.12 -20.49
CA GLU A 147 0.36 -8.02 -19.85
C GLU A 147 1.35 -9.11 -20.31
N GLY A 148 0.91 -10.11 -21.11
CA GLY A 148 1.76 -11.05 -21.83
C GLY A 148 2.84 -11.73 -20.95
N ASP A 149 4.11 -11.66 -21.38
CA ASP A 149 5.28 -12.28 -20.74
C ASP A 149 5.73 -11.66 -19.41
N LYS A 150 5.05 -10.61 -18.92
CA LYS A 150 5.37 -10.06 -17.60
C LYS A 150 5.02 -11.08 -16.52
N GLN A 151 5.79 -11.12 -15.43
CA GLN A 151 5.46 -11.97 -14.29
C GLN A 151 4.20 -11.44 -13.60
N ILE A 152 3.04 -11.98 -13.97
CA ILE A 152 1.73 -11.64 -13.38
C ILE A 152 1.45 -12.60 -12.23
N VAL A 153 0.91 -12.08 -11.13
CA VAL A 153 0.73 -12.89 -9.93
C VAL A 153 -0.60 -12.58 -9.28
N TYR A 154 -1.47 -13.57 -9.31
CA TYR A 154 -2.82 -13.44 -8.80
C TYR A 154 -2.84 -13.81 -7.31
N ILE A 155 -3.26 -12.89 -6.44
CA ILE A 155 -3.58 -13.19 -5.05
C ILE A 155 -5.10 -13.28 -4.92
N THR A 156 -5.61 -14.48 -4.75
CA THR A 156 -7.01 -14.71 -4.39
C THR A 156 -7.11 -15.02 -2.90
N TRP A 157 -8.13 -14.47 -2.24
CA TRP A 157 -8.47 -14.88 -0.89
C TRP A 157 -9.49 -16.01 -0.99
N SER A 158 -9.01 -17.25 -0.84
CA SER A 158 -9.85 -18.39 -0.48
C SER A 158 -9.48 -18.79 0.95
N GLY A 159 -10.45 -19.31 1.71
CA GLY A 159 -10.24 -19.74 3.10
C GLY A 159 -9.08 -20.75 3.29
N PRO A 160 -8.87 -21.24 4.52
CA PRO A 160 -7.61 -21.86 4.93
C PRO A 160 -7.41 -23.22 4.26
N THR A 161 -6.81 -23.24 3.07
CA THR A 161 -6.28 -24.47 2.47
C THR A 161 -5.04 -24.19 1.63
N ARG A 162 -4.05 -25.07 1.84
CA ARG A 162 -2.67 -25.06 1.34
C ARG A 162 -2.52 -24.68 -0.14
N GLN A 163 -1.53 -23.82 -0.44
CA GLN A 163 -0.45 -24.12 -1.40
C GLN A 163 0.65 -23.04 -1.42
N LYS A 164 1.88 -23.48 -1.67
CA LYS A 164 3.10 -22.67 -1.77
C LYS A 164 3.21 -22.05 -3.17
N ILE A 165 3.58 -20.77 -3.21
CA ILE A 165 4.54 -20.07 -4.10
C ILE A 165 4.09 -18.59 -4.21
N PHE A 166 5.03 -17.70 -3.95
CA PHE A 166 4.88 -16.26 -3.87
C PHE A 166 4.76 -15.62 -5.25
N LYS A 167 4.16 -14.41 -5.31
CA LYS A 167 4.66 -13.21 -6.05
C LYS A 167 3.65 -12.02 -6.20
N ILE A 168 2.51 -11.90 -5.54
CA ILE A 168 1.84 -10.60 -5.24
C ILE A 168 1.57 -9.55 -6.36
N LYS A 169 0.38 -9.58 -6.97
CA LYS A 169 -0.34 -8.43 -7.57
C LYS A 169 -1.79 -8.46 -7.05
N LEU A 170 -2.28 -7.31 -6.55
CA LEU A 170 -3.57 -7.20 -5.87
C LEU A 170 -4.70 -6.95 -6.88
N ILE A 171 -5.67 -7.86 -6.90
CA ILE A 171 -6.97 -7.63 -7.53
C ILE A 171 -7.95 -7.25 -6.41
N PHE A 172 -8.56 -6.07 -6.50
CA PHE A 172 -9.66 -5.70 -5.61
C PHE A 172 -10.97 -6.23 -6.18
N PHE A 173 -11.64 -7.07 -5.41
CA PHE A 173 -13.09 -7.18 -5.52
C PHE A 173 -13.69 -6.09 -4.65
N ASN A 174 -14.41 -5.14 -5.27
CA ASN A 174 -15.19 -4.15 -4.56
C ASN A 174 -16.42 -4.87 -3.98
N PHE A 175 -16.36 -5.27 -2.71
CA PHE A 175 -17.57 -5.62 -1.96
C PHE A 175 -18.09 -4.35 -1.31
N GLN A 176 -19.10 -3.77 -1.93
CA GLN A 176 -19.94 -2.74 -1.35
C GLN A 176 -20.63 -3.39 -0.13
N CYS A 177 -20.17 -3.05 1.08
CA CYS A 177 -20.90 -3.42 2.29
C CYS A 177 -22.16 -2.54 2.30
N LEU A 178 -23.30 -3.16 2.02
CA LEU A 178 -24.61 -2.55 2.25
C LEU A 178 -24.66 -2.15 3.73
N GLN A 179 -24.72 -0.84 3.99
CA GLN A 179 -25.19 -0.35 5.27
C GLN A 179 -26.67 -0.75 5.36
N ASN A 180 -26.98 -1.72 6.21
CA ASN A 180 -28.33 -1.88 6.69
C ASN A 180 -28.56 -0.79 7.74
N ASN A 181 -29.57 0.04 7.46
CA ASN A 181 -30.21 0.90 8.43
C ASN A 181 -30.90 0.03 9.49
N ASP A 182 -30.65 0.35 10.76
CA ASP A 182 -31.65 0.31 11.82
C ASP A 182 -31.42 1.56 12.69
#